data_AF-A0A932GXK3-F1
#
_entry.id   AF-A0A932GXK3-F1
#
_cell.length_a   1.000
_cell.length_b   1.000
_cell.length_c   1.000
_cell.angle_alpha   90.00
_cell.angle_beta   90.00
_cell.angle_gamma   90.00
#
_symmetry.space_group_name_H-M   'P 1'
#
loop_
_entity.id
_entity.type
_entity.pdbx_description
1 polymer ?
#
loop_
_entity_poly.entity_id
_entity_poly.type
_entity_poly.pdbx_seq_one_letter_code
_entity_poly.pdbx_strand_id
1 'polypeptide(L)'
;MSKRPRGWALTVAMTAFLSGPSLAADELSKDLTSTIALLGLPCGQVVSAKRLGENDYIATCSNKMRYRVFMNAQGRVVAQRQ
;
A
#
# COMPACT_ATOMS: atom_id res chain seq x y z
N MET A 1 44.81 43.45 -10.21
CA MET A 1 44.71 42.02 -10.56
C MET A 1 43.48 41.45 -9.87
N SER A 2 42.72 40.64 -10.60
CA SER A 2 41.29 40.35 -10.48
C SER A 2 40.81 39.68 -9.17
N LYS A 3 39.60 40.08 -8.76
CA LYS A 3 38.80 39.51 -7.65
C LYS A 3 38.48 38.04 -7.93
N ARG A 4 38.69 37.15 -6.96
CA ARG A 4 38.17 35.77 -6.99
C ARG A 4 36.90 35.68 -6.13
N PRO A 5 35.70 35.60 -6.70
CA PRO A 5 34.49 35.36 -5.92
C PRO A 5 34.48 33.88 -5.49
N ARG A 6 34.83 33.64 -4.22
CA ARG A 6 34.68 32.34 -3.56
C ARG A 6 33.24 32.22 -3.06
N GLY A 7 32.33 31.99 -4.00
CA GLY A 7 30.91 31.92 -3.70
C GLY A 7 30.20 31.06 -4.73
N TRP A 8 30.28 29.75 -4.59
CA TRP A 8 29.21 28.85 -5.03
C TRP A 8 29.41 27.46 -4.45
N ALA A 9 28.98 27.26 -3.21
CA ALA A 9 28.89 25.94 -2.60
C ALA A 9 27.73 25.95 -1.60
N LEU A 10 26.50 26.09 -2.10
CA LEU A 10 25.28 25.87 -1.33
C LEU A 10 24.06 25.89 -2.27
N THR A 11 23.96 24.87 -3.10
CA THR A 11 22.70 24.51 -3.75
C THR A 11 22.68 23.00 -3.88
N VAL A 12 21.50 22.41 -3.64
CA VAL A 12 21.18 20.97 -3.63
C VAL A 12 21.28 20.33 -2.25
N ALA A 13 20.24 20.51 -1.43
CA ALA A 13 19.79 19.50 -0.47
C ALA A 13 18.38 19.84 0.05
N MET A 14 17.36 19.78 -0.83
CA MET A 14 15.97 19.81 -0.34
C MET A 14 14.98 19.18 -1.32
N THR A 15 15.28 17.98 -1.81
CA THR A 15 14.24 17.05 -2.28
C THR A 15 13.75 16.24 -1.09
N ALA A 16 13.05 16.91 -0.17
CA ALA A 16 12.39 16.24 0.95
C ALA A 16 11.25 15.36 0.41
N PHE A 17 11.49 14.06 0.44
CA PHE A 17 10.59 12.92 0.30
C PHE A 17 9.08 13.22 0.37
N LEU A 18 8.44 13.19 -0.81
CA LEU A 18 7.00 12.95 -0.94
C LEU A 18 6.71 11.45 -0.77
N SER A 19 6.87 10.93 0.45
CA SER A 19 6.48 9.56 0.81
C SER A 19 5.13 9.56 1.52
N GLY A 20 4.11 10.13 0.86
CA GLY A 20 2.72 9.94 1.23
C GLY A 20 2.17 8.63 0.65
N PRO A 21 1.14 8.02 1.25
CA PRO A 21 0.47 6.87 0.65
C PRO A 21 -0.04 7.27 -0.74
N SER A 22 0.26 6.44 -1.74
CA SER A 22 -0.27 6.67 -3.08
C SER A 22 -1.79 6.49 -3.05
N LEU A 23 -2.53 7.30 -3.82
CA LEU A 23 -3.99 7.14 -3.97
C LEU A 23 -4.38 5.69 -4.31
N ALA A 24 -3.54 5.01 -5.09
CA ALA A 24 -3.73 3.60 -5.43
C ALA A 24 -3.73 2.65 -4.22
N ALA A 25 -2.99 2.94 -3.16
CA ALA A 25 -2.96 2.11 -1.96
C ALA A 25 -4.25 2.25 -1.13
N ASP A 26 -4.87 3.42 -1.14
CA ASP A 26 -6.13 3.69 -0.45
C ASP A 26 -7.29 2.96 -1.14
N GLU A 27 -7.41 3.14 -2.46
CA GLU A 27 -8.43 2.46 -3.27
C GLU A 27 -8.30 0.92 -3.20
N LEU A 28 -7.08 0.39 -3.21
CA LEU A 28 -6.85 -1.05 -3.02
C LEU A 28 -7.36 -1.54 -1.67
N SER A 29 -7.12 -0.77 -0.60
CA SER A 29 -7.56 -1.15 0.75
C SER A 29 -9.09 -1.18 0.84
N LYS A 30 -9.76 -0.23 0.19
CA LYS A 30 -11.22 -0.16 0.10
C LYS A 30 -11.81 -1.31 -0.73
N ASP A 31 -11.19 -1.65 -1.85
CA ASP A 31 -11.62 -2.78 -2.69
C ASP A 31 -11.46 -4.12 -1.98
N LEU A 32 -10.31 -4.33 -1.32
CA LEU A 32 -10.09 -5.52 -0.48
C LEU A 32 -11.07 -5.58 0.71
N THR A 33 -11.38 -4.44 1.33
CA THR A 33 -12.39 -4.38 2.40
C THR A 33 -13.75 -4.87 1.89
N SER A 34 -14.18 -4.37 0.73
CA SER A 34 -15.45 -4.74 0.10
C SER A 34 -15.46 -6.21 -0.29
N THR A 35 -14.36 -6.71 -0.87
CA THR A 35 -14.19 -8.12 -1.23
C THR A 35 -14.29 -9.05 -0.02
N ILE A 36 -13.58 -8.74 1.07
CA ILE A 36 -13.60 -9.56 2.29
C ILE A 36 -15.00 -9.56 2.93
N ALA A 37 -15.69 -8.41 2.92
CA ALA A 37 -17.06 -8.30 3.39
C ALA A 37 -18.05 -9.12 2.54
N LEU A 38 -17.91 -9.11 1.22
CA LEU A 38 -18.71 -9.93 0.29
C LEU A 38 -18.53 -11.44 0.54
N LEU A 39 -17.36 -11.85 1.02
CA LEU A 39 -17.07 -13.23 1.42
C LEU A 39 -17.59 -13.56 2.84
N GLY A 40 -18.24 -12.61 3.52
CA GLY A 40 -18.82 -12.81 4.85
C GLY A 40 -17.79 -12.86 5.99
N LEU A 41 -16.56 -12.39 5.75
CA LEU A 41 -15.49 -12.44 6.75
C LEU A 41 -15.43 -11.14 7.56
N PRO A 42 -15.29 -11.20 8.89
CA PRO A 42 -15.19 -9.99 9.71
C PRO A 42 -13.83 -9.31 9.49
N CYS A 43 -13.80 -8.08 9.01
CA CYS A 43 -12.56 -7.28 8.89
C CYS A 43 -12.72 -5.85 9.46
N GLY A 44 -13.94 -5.32 9.47
CA GLY A 44 -14.11 -3.87 9.59
C GLY A 44 -13.51 -3.23 8.35
N GLN A 45 -12.43 -2.47 8.51
CA GLN A 45 -11.67 -1.86 7.41
C GLN A 45 -10.27 -2.47 7.27
N VAL A 46 -9.80 -2.66 6.03
CA VAL A 46 -8.39 -2.96 5.75
C VAL A 46 -7.56 -1.71 5.98
N VAL A 47 -6.61 -1.77 6.91
CA VAL A 47 -5.71 -0.66 7.27
C VAL A 47 -4.34 -0.78 6.59
N SER A 48 -4.02 -1.95 6.05
CA SER A 48 -2.80 -2.17 5.28
C SER A 48 -2.98 -3.36 4.33
N ALA A 49 -2.52 -3.21 3.09
CA ALA A 49 -2.48 -4.26 2.10
C ALA A 49 -1.05 -4.46 1.60
N LYS A 50 -0.55 -5.69 1.67
CA LYS A 50 0.77 -6.08 1.13
C LYS A 50 0.57 -6.99 -0.08
N ARG A 51 1.02 -6.58 -1.25
CA ARG A 51 1.03 -7.43 -2.44
C ARG A 51 2.06 -8.55 -2.27
N LEU A 52 1.64 -9.79 -2.50
CA LEU A 52 2.51 -10.97 -2.58
C LEU A 52 2.81 -11.35 -4.04
N GLY A 53 1.84 -11.12 -4.93
CA GLY A 53 1.93 -11.43 -6.34
C GLY A 53 0.83 -10.74 -7.14
N GLU A 54 0.66 -11.14 -8.39
CA GLU A 54 -0.47 -10.70 -9.20
C GLU A 54 -1.76 -11.29 -8.63
N ASN A 55 -2.76 -10.45 -8.34
CA ASN A 55 -4.02 -10.88 -7.71
C ASN A 55 -3.84 -11.66 -6.39
N ASP A 56 -2.77 -11.40 -5.62
CA ASP A 56 -2.49 -12.03 -4.32
C ASP A 56 -1.98 -11.00 -3.30
N TYR A 57 -2.71 -10.82 -2.22
CA TYR A 57 -2.52 -9.77 -1.22
C TYR A 57 -2.70 -10.28 0.21
N ILE A 58 -1.89 -9.79 1.14
CA ILE A 58 -2.17 -9.88 2.57
C ILE A 58 -2.83 -8.58 3.01
N ALA A 59 -4.11 -8.65 3.37
CA ALA A 59 -4.85 -7.58 4.00
C ALA A 59 -4.73 -7.68 5.53
N THR A 60 -4.43 -6.55 6.18
CA THR A 60 -4.45 -6.40 7.63
C THR A 60 -5.63 -5.51 8.00
N CYS A 61 -6.49 -6.04 8.85
CA CYS A 61 -7.75 -5.42 9.24
C CYS A 61 -7.61 -4.59 10.53
N SER A 62 -8.46 -3.58 10.68
CA SER A 62 -8.61 -2.76 11.89
C SER A 62 -8.89 -3.58 13.15
N ASN A 63 -9.57 -4.72 13.01
CA ASN A 63 -9.84 -5.68 14.08
C ASN A 63 -8.65 -6.64 14.37
N LYS A 64 -7.45 -6.33 13.85
CA LYS A 64 -6.20 -7.11 13.97
C LYS A 64 -6.19 -8.46 13.26
N MET A 65 -7.26 -8.84 12.54
CA MET A 65 -7.24 -10.03 11.71
C MET A 65 -6.47 -9.79 10.41
N ARG A 66 -5.93 -10.88 9.87
CA ARG A 66 -5.17 -10.87 8.62
C ARG A 66 -5.74 -11.89 7.67
N TYR A 67 -5.95 -11.49 6.43
CA TYR A 67 -6.48 -12.34 5.37
C TYR A 67 -5.53 -12.31 4.18
N ARG A 68 -5.24 -13.48 3.63
CA ARG A 68 -4.67 -13.60 2.29
C ARG A 68 -5.82 -13.65 1.30
N VAL A 69 -5.91 -12.63 0.45
CA VAL A 69 -6.90 -12.52 -0.63
C VAL A 69 -6.19 -12.85 -1.93
N PHE A 70 -6.64 -13.89 -2.63
CA PHE A 70 -6.00 -14.34 -3.86
C PHE A 70 -7.01 -14.90 -4.87
N MET A 71 -6.61 -15.00 -6.13
CA MET A 71 -7.37 -15.70 -7.15
C MET A 71 -6.99 -17.19 -7.18
N ASN A 72 -7.96 -18.09 -7.06
CA ASN A 72 -7.72 -19.53 -7.13
C ASN A 72 -7.65 -20.04 -8.58
N ALA A 73 -7.34 -21.33 -8.74
CA ALA A 73 -7.23 -21.98 -10.05
C ALA A 73 -8.54 -21.95 -10.88
N GLN A 74 -9.68 -21.74 -10.23
CA GLN A 74 -11.00 -21.63 -10.86
C GLN A 74 -11.35 -20.18 -11.26
N GLY A 75 -10.43 -19.24 -11.11
CA GLY A 75 -10.66 -17.82 -11.42
C GLY A 75 -11.56 -17.09 -10.42
N ARG A 76 -11.74 -17.64 -9.21
CA ARG A 76 -12.54 -17.02 -8.14
C ARG A 76 -11.63 -16.36 -7.13
N VAL A 77 -12.06 -15.20 -6.63
CA VAL A 77 -11.41 -14.53 -5.51
C VAL A 77 -11.77 -15.27 -4.22
N VAL A 78 -10.75 -15.61 -3.45
CA VAL A 78 -10.88 -16.27 -2.15
C VAL A 78 -10.10 -15.50 -1.10
N ALA A 79 -10.61 -15.48 0.13
CA ALA A 79 -9.93 -14.89 1.27
C ALA A 79 -9.77 -15.96 2.35
N GLN A 80 -8.53 -16.19 2.78
CA GLN A 80 -8.20 -17.15 3.83
C GLN A 80 -7.52 -16.43 4.98
N ARG A 81 -7.94 -16.74 6.21
CA ARG A 81 -7.31 -16.19 7.40
C ARG A 81 -5.87 -16.71 7.52
N GLN A 82 -4.94 -15.82 7.86
CA GLN A 82 -3.56 -16.17 8.23
C GLN A 82 -3.46 -16.49 9.72
#